data_AF-A0AAE3ZA28-F1
#
_entry.id   AF-A0AAE3ZA28-F1
#
_cell.length_a   1.000
_cell.length_b   1.000
_cell.length_c   1.000
_cell.angle_alpha   90.00
_cell.angle_beta   90.00
_cell.angle_gamma   90.00
#
_symmetry.space_group_name_H-M   'P 1'
#
loop_
_entity.id
_entity.type
_entity.pdbx_description
1 polymer ?
#
loop_
_entity_poly.entity_id
_entity_poly.type
_entity_poly.pdbx_seq_one_letter_code
_entity_poly.pdbx_strand_id
1 'polypeptide(L)'
;MATDEDGPAARVLQLIDALHTELAEISDPVARIDAARRVRANAKKFETLYAEVTRQAVRDMRERNMSYARIAEELGVSRARAYQLAGGPAGGEQS
;
A
#
# COMPACT_ATOMS: atom_id res chain seq x y z
N MET A 1 8.81 -10.33 19.43
CA MET A 1 9.34 -9.67 18.23
C MET A 1 9.41 -10.74 17.17
N ALA A 2 8.47 -10.77 16.22
CA ALA A 2 8.65 -11.55 15.01
C ALA A 2 9.74 -10.85 14.22
N THR A 3 10.85 -11.54 13.93
CA THR A 3 11.89 -11.03 13.04
C THR A 3 11.26 -10.78 11.67
N ASP A 4 11.46 -9.58 11.13
CA ASP A 4 10.92 -9.08 9.86
C ASP A 4 11.34 -9.90 8.61
N GLU A 5 12.17 -10.94 8.79
CA GLU A 5 12.81 -11.70 7.72
C GLU A 5 11.84 -12.52 6.85
N ASP A 6 10.66 -12.88 7.37
CA ASP A 6 9.61 -13.64 6.65
C ASP A 6 8.31 -12.86 6.43
N GLY A 7 8.31 -11.57 6.75
CA GLY A 7 7.14 -10.70 6.68
C GLY A 7 6.73 -10.37 5.23
N PRO A 8 5.51 -9.81 5.02
CA PRO A 8 5.06 -9.37 3.70
C PRO A 8 6.05 -8.42 3.01
N ALA A 9 6.75 -7.56 3.77
CA ALA A 9 7.75 -6.66 3.24
C ALA A 9 8.96 -7.39 2.63
N ALA A 10 9.50 -8.40 3.33
CA ALA A 10 10.61 -9.22 2.82
C ALA A 10 10.24 -9.94 1.51
N ARG A 11 9.00 -10.46 1.42
CA ARG A 11 8.50 -11.11 0.19
C ARG A 11 8.39 -10.14 -0.99
N VAL A 12 7.99 -8.88 -0.74
CA VAL A 12 7.95 -7.85 -1.78
C VAL A 12 9.36 -7.54 -2.27
N LEU A 13 10.35 -7.41 -1.38
CA LEU A 13 11.74 -7.18 -1.77
C LEU A 13 12.29 -8.35 -2.61
N GLN A 14 12.08 -9.59 -2.17
CA GLN A 14 12.47 -10.79 -2.93
C GLN A 14 11.83 -10.81 -4.33
N LEU A 15 10.55 -10.43 -4.44
CA LEU A 15 9.87 -10.36 -5.73
C LEU A 15 10.44 -9.25 -6.62
N ILE A 16 10.80 -8.09 -6.07
CA ILE A 16 11.43 -7.01 -6.82
C ILE A 16 12.77 -7.46 -7.40
N ASP A 17 13.59 -8.14 -6.60
CA ASP A 17 14.90 -8.65 -7.03
C ASP A 17 14.76 -9.74 -8.10
N ALA A 18 13.80 -10.65 -7.94
CA ALA A 18 13.48 -11.67 -8.93
C ALA A 18 13.04 -11.06 -10.26
N LEU A 19 12.10 -10.10 -10.23
CA LEU A 19 11.62 -9.40 -11.44
C LEU A 19 12.74 -8.63 -12.13
N HIS A 20 13.63 -7.99 -11.38
CA HIS A 20 14.78 -7.29 -11.96
C HIS A 20 15.69 -8.28 -12.71
N THR A 21 15.95 -9.44 -12.12
CA THR A 21 16.76 -10.52 -12.73
C THR A 21 16.10 -11.04 -14.01
N GLU A 22 14.81 -11.40 -13.96
CA GLU A 22 14.05 -11.88 -15.12
C GLU A 22 14.02 -10.85 -16.26
N LEU A 23 13.85 -9.57 -15.95
CA LEU A 23 13.86 -8.50 -16.96
C LEU A 23 15.26 -8.33 -17.58
N ALA A 24 16.33 -8.47 -16.79
CA ALA A 24 17.70 -8.35 -17.28
C ALA A 24 18.07 -9.47 -18.28
N GLU A 25 17.48 -10.67 -18.12
CA GLU A 25 17.68 -11.82 -19.01
C GLU A 25 16.99 -11.67 -20.37
N ILE A 26 16.03 -10.75 -20.53
CA ILE A 26 15.38 -10.50 -21.81
C ILE A 26 16.37 -9.82 -22.76
N SER A 27 16.85 -10.53 -23.77
CA SER A 27 17.86 -10.03 -24.72
C SER A 27 17.38 -8.88 -25.62
N ASP A 28 16.12 -8.92 -26.07
CA ASP A 28 15.56 -7.87 -26.92
C ASP A 28 15.21 -6.63 -26.08
N PRO A 29 15.83 -5.45 -26.32
CA PRO A 29 15.56 -4.24 -25.55
C PRO A 29 14.11 -3.76 -25.66
N VAL A 30 13.42 -3.99 -26.78
CA VAL A 30 12.02 -3.58 -26.94
C VAL A 30 11.12 -4.48 -26.08
N ALA A 31 11.29 -5.80 -26.20
CA ALA A 31 10.57 -6.76 -25.36
C ALA A 31 10.81 -6.53 -23.86
N ARG A 32 12.05 -6.17 -23.46
CA ARG A 32 12.40 -5.87 -22.07
C ARG A 32 11.62 -4.67 -21.52
N ILE A 33 11.56 -3.57 -22.26
CA ILE A 33 10.83 -2.37 -21.84
C ILE A 33 9.32 -2.64 -21.79
N ASP A 34 8.77 -3.40 -22.73
CA ASP A 34 7.34 -3.75 -22.71
C ASP A 34 6.98 -4.67 -21.54
N ALA A 35 7.83 -5.62 -21.18
CA ALA A 35 7.66 -6.42 -19.96
C ALA A 35 7.72 -5.54 -18.70
N ALA A 36 8.70 -4.64 -18.60
CA ALA A 36 8.82 -3.71 -17.47
C ALA A 36 7.59 -2.78 -17.32
N ARG A 37 7.02 -2.32 -18.44
CA ARG A 37 5.77 -1.53 -18.44
C ARG A 37 4.60 -2.32 -17.85
N ARG A 38 4.47 -3.60 -18.17
CA ARG A 38 3.42 -4.48 -17.61
C ARG A 38 3.62 -4.71 -16.12
N VAL A 39 4.86 -4.90 -15.66
CA VAL A 39 5.19 -4.97 -14.23
C VAL A 39 4.75 -3.69 -13.51
N ARG A 40 5.12 -2.52 -14.05
CA ARG A 40 4.72 -1.21 -13.50
C ARG A 40 3.20 -1.03 -13.46
N ALA A 41 2.47 -1.46 -14.48
CA ALA A 41 1.01 -1.37 -14.49
C ALA A 41 0.37 -2.15 -13.33
N ASN A 42 0.98 -3.26 -12.91
CA ASN A 42 0.52 -4.04 -11.75
C ASN A 42 0.92 -3.41 -10.40
N ALA A 43 1.96 -2.58 -10.34
CA ALA A 43 2.36 -1.89 -9.10
C ALA A 43 1.24 -1.02 -8.52
N LYS A 44 0.38 -0.44 -9.38
CA LYS A 44 -0.81 0.33 -8.94
C LYS A 44 -1.79 -0.48 -8.08
N LYS A 45 -1.82 -1.81 -8.25
CA LYS A 45 -2.66 -2.69 -7.42
C LYS A 45 -2.18 -2.73 -5.97
N PHE A 46 -0.86 -2.59 -5.72
CA PHE A 46 -0.32 -2.54 -4.36
C PHE A 46 -0.74 -1.27 -3.61
N GLU A 47 -0.79 -0.11 -4.29
CA GLU A 47 -1.30 1.12 -3.68
C GLU A 47 -2.77 0.99 -3.27
N THR A 48 -3.57 0.32 -4.11
CA THR A 48 -4.99 0.05 -3.83
C THR A 48 -5.12 -0.87 -2.61
N LEU A 49 -4.35 -1.95 -2.57
CA LEU A 49 -4.31 -2.87 -1.43
C LEU A 49 -3.88 -2.16 -0.14
N TYR A 50 -2.86 -1.32 -0.19
CA TYR A 50 -2.42 -0.51 0.95
C TYR A 50 -3.57 0.39 1.46
N ALA A 51 -4.27 1.07 0.56
CA ALA A 51 -5.39 1.93 0.94
C ALA A 51 -6.55 1.14 1.57
N GLU A 52 -6.85 -0.05 1.08
CA GLU A 52 -7.87 -0.95 1.62
C GLU A 52 -7.50 -1.45 3.01
N VAL A 53 -6.28 -1.95 3.20
CA VAL A 53 -5.78 -2.42 4.51
C VAL A 53 -5.77 -1.28 5.52
N THR A 54 -5.30 -0.09 5.13
CA THR A 54 -5.31 1.09 6.01
C THR A 54 -6.74 1.47 6.39
N ARG A 55 -7.69 1.44 5.44
CA ARG A 55 -9.10 1.71 5.71
C ARG A 55 -9.68 0.71 6.71
N GLN A 56 -9.40 -0.57 6.53
CA GLN A 56 -9.88 -1.62 7.43
C GLN A 56 -9.30 -1.45 8.83
N ALA A 57 -8.00 -1.20 8.96
CA ALA A 57 -7.35 -0.95 10.25
C ALA A 57 -7.99 0.24 11.00
N VAL A 58 -8.27 1.34 10.30
CA VAL A 58 -8.98 2.49 10.89
C VAL A 58 -10.37 2.09 11.41
N ARG A 59 -11.14 1.30 10.65
CA ARG A 59 -12.47 0.84 11.07
C ARG A 59 -12.39 -0.06 12.31
N ASP A 60 -11.50 -1.05 12.29
CA ASP A 60 -11.30 -1.97 13.40
C ASP A 60 -10.92 -1.22 14.69
N MET A 61 -10.08 -0.19 14.59
CA MET A 61 -9.69 0.64 15.73
C MET A 61 -10.84 1.54 16.21
N ARG A 62 -11.69 2.02 15.30
CA ARG A 62 -12.90 2.78 15.67
C ARG A 62 -13.94 1.92 16.38
N GLU A 63 -14.14 0.69 15.96
CA GLU A 63 -15.00 -0.29 16.65
C GLU A 63 -14.52 -0.58 18.07
N ARG A 64 -13.21 -0.48 18.32
CA ARG A 64 -12.60 -0.54 19.65
C ARG A 64 -12.66 0.79 20.43
N ASN A 65 -13.49 1.74 20.01
CA ASN A 65 -13.69 3.07 20.60
C ASN A 65 -12.43 3.96 20.63
N MET A 66 -11.42 3.68 19.82
CA MET A 66 -10.20 4.49 19.79
C MET A 66 -10.47 5.86 19.13
N SER A 67 -9.94 6.95 19.69
CA SER A 67 -10.11 8.30 19.12
C SER A 67 -9.35 8.45 17.80
N TYR A 68 -9.85 9.31 16.89
CA TYR A 68 -9.15 9.58 15.62
C TYR A 68 -7.74 10.15 15.80
N ALA A 69 -7.48 10.85 16.91
CA ALA A 69 -6.15 11.36 17.23
C ALA A 69 -5.19 10.20 17.54
N ARG A 70 -5.64 9.22 18.33
CA ARG A 70 -4.82 8.04 18.64
C ARG A 70 -4.63 7.13 17.42
N ILE A 71 -5.67 6.94 16.61
CA ILE A 71 -5.55 6.16 15.36
C ILE A 71 -4.54 6.80 14.41
N ALA A 72 -4.55 8.12 14.28
CA ALA A 72 -3.60 8.86 13.46
C ALA A 72 -2.14 8.66 13.91
N GLU A 73 -1.91 8.70 15.22
CA GLU A 73 -0.59 8.45 15.83
C GLU A 73 -0.11 7.01 15.56
N GLU A 74 -0.95 6.01 15.82
CA GLU A 74 -0.60 4.59 15.68
C GLU A 74 -0.35 4.18 14.22
N LEU A 75 -1.11 4.74 13.27
CA LEU A 75 -1.02 4.40 11.85
C LEU A 75 -0.12 5.35 11.05
N GLY A 76 0.46 6.38 11.69
CA GLY A 76 1.30 7.36 11.00
C GLY A 76 0.57 8.16 9.93
N VAL A 77 -0.73 8.41 10.10
CA VAL A 77 -1.55 9.20 9.15
C VAL A 77 -2.04 10.50 9.80
N SER A 78 -2.51 11.46 9.00
CA SER A 78 -3.13 12.65 9.58
C SER A 78 -4.48 12.32 10.23
N ARG A 79 -4.89 13.09 11.24
CA ARG A 79 -6.22 12.96 11.87
C ARG A 79 -7.37 13.09 10.87
N ALA A 80 -7.24 14.01 9.91
CA ALA A 80 -8.21 14.18 8.83
C ALA A 80 -8.28 12.91 7.95
N ARG A 81 -7.14 12.29 7.65
CA ARG A 81 -7.09 11.05 6.88
C ARG A 81 -7.74 9.90 7.63
N ALA A 82 -7.50 9.76 8.93
CA ALA A 82 -8.17 8.74 9.75
C ALA A 82 -9.71 8.92 9.75
N TYR A 83 -10.20 10.16 9.83
CA TYR A 83 -11.65 10.43 9.74
C TYR A 83 -12.24 10.05 8.38
N GLN A 84 -11.58 10.43 7.28
CA GLN A 84 -12.02 10.07 5.92
C GLN A 84 -12.04 8.55 5.72
N LEU A 85 -11.02 7.84 6.21
CA LEU A 85 -10.92 6.39 6.08
C LEU A 85 -12.00 5.65 6.89
N ALA A 86 -12.45 6.21 8.02
CA ALA A 86 -13.55 5.66 8.79
C ALA A 86 -14.93 5.80 8.11
N GLY A 87 -15.03 6.50 6.98
CA GLY A 87 -16.28 6.74 6.27
C GLY A 87 -16.93 8.10 6.56
N GLY A 88 -16.18 9.07 7.12
CA GLY A 88 -16.63 10.46 7.14
C GLY A 88 -16.85 10.99 5.72
N PRO A 89 -17.78 11.94 5.50
CA PRO A 89 -17.98 12.55 4.19
C PRO A 89 -16.62 13.04 3.67
N ALA A 90 -16.27 12.65 2.45
CA ALA A 90 -15.10 13.19 1.78
C ALA A 90 -15.29 14.71 1.71
N GLY A 91 -14.52 15.46 2.50
CA GLY A 91 -14.62 16.91 2.53
C GLY A 91 -14.20 17.49 1.19
N GLY A 92 -15.17 18.03 0.45
CA GLY A 92 -15.08 18.73 -0.83
C GLY A 92 -16.05 18.10 -1.85
N GLU A 93 -17.10 18.74 -2.37
CA GLU A 93 -17.41 20.16 -2.52
C GLU A 93 -18.45 20.72 -1.53
N GLN A 94 -18.11 21.83 -0.88
CA GLN A 94 -19.02 22.97 -0.72
C GLN A 94 -18.22 24.23 -1.09
N SER A 95 -18.80 25.02 -1.99
CA SER A 95 -18.34 26.30 -2.58
C SER A 95 -17.70 26.18 -3.96
#